data_AF-A0A6A5VET0-F1
#
_entry.id   AF-A0A6A5VET0-F1
#
_cell.length_a   1.000
_cell.length_b   1.000
_cell.length_c   1.000
_cell.angle_alpha   90.00
_cell.angle_beta   90.00
_cell.angle_gamma   90.00
#
_symmetry.space_group_name_H-M   'P 1'
#
loop_
_entity.id
_entity.type
_entity.pdbx_description
1 polymer ?
#
loop_
_entity_poly.entity_id
_entity_poly.type
_entity_poly.pdbx_seq_one_letter_code
_entity_poly.pdbx_strand_id
1 'polypeptide(L)'
;QQKLTPQQEEELVQYIKRLTERHMPPTREMIQNFASTIAKEPVSESWVTRFINRHSIHLISQWAVGMDSNRHKANSVDKYRLFFNLLHSKM
;
A
#
# COMPACT_ATOMS: atom_id res chain seq x y z
N GLN A 1 23.42 3.34 5.90
CA GLN A 1 23.67 2.33 6.95
C GLN A 1 22.52 1.34 6.94
N GLN A 2 22.82 0.04 6.99
CA GLN A 2 21.82 -0.99 7.27
C GLN A 2 21.41 -0.85 8.75
N LYS A 3 20.12 -0.66 8.99
CA LYS A 3 19.51 -0.56 10.33
C LYS A 3 19.01 -1.91 10.86
N LEU A 4 18.84 -2.87 9.95
CA LEU A 4 18.41 -4.23 10.23
C LEU A 4 19.56 -5.19 9.92
N THR A 5 19.61 -6.31 10.64
CA THR A 5 20.50 -7.41 10.30
C THR A 5 20.04 -8.09 9.00
N PRO A 6 20.91 -8.81 8.27
CA PRO A 6 20.51 -9.53 7.07
C PRO A 6 19.33 -10.49 7.31
N GLN A 7 19.30 -11.17 8.45
CA GLN A 7 18.20 -12.07 8.81
C GLN A 7 16.88 -11.30 9.02
N GLN A 8 16.93 -10.16 9.71
CA GLN A 8 15.75 -9.32 9.91
C GLN A 8 15.22 -8.73 8.59
N GLU A 9 16.13 -8.33 7.68
CA GLU A 9 15.73 -7.89 6.34
C GLU A 9 15.03 -9.02 5.57
N GLU A 10 15.56 -10.24 5.61
CA GLU A 10 14.97 -11.40 4.92
C GLU A 10 13.57 -11.74 5.47
N GLU A 11 13.40 -11.76 6.80
CA GLU A 11 12.10 -11.98 7.42
C GLU A 11 11.08 -10.90 7.04
N LEU A 12 11.51 -9.64 6.98
CA LEU A 12 10.66 -8.53 6.55
C LEU A 12 10.27 -8.68 5.07
N VAL A 13 11.19 -9.09 4.20
CA VAL A 13 10.89 -9.38 2.78
C VAL A 13 9.86 -10.51 2.66
N GLN A 14 10.02 -11.61 3.40
CA GLN A 14 9.06 -12.71 3.40
C GLN A 14 7.69 -12.28 3.92
N TYR A 15 7.64 -11.43 4.94
CA TYR A 15 6.39 -10.88 5.43
C TYR A 15 5.69 -10.02 4.39
N ILE A 16 6.42 -9.13 3.72
CA ILE A 16 5.89 -8.29 2.63
C ILE A 16 5.36 -9.16 1.46
N LYS A 17 6.06 -10.23 1.10
CA LYS A 17 5.61 -11.19 0.07
C LYS A 17 4.26 -11.81 0.45
N ARG A 18 4.12 -12.33 1.68
CA ARG A 18 2.86 -12.91 2.18
C ARG A 18 1.70 -11.92 2.18
N LEU A 19 1.96 -10.66 2.57
CA LEU A 19 0.95 -9.60 2.51
C LEU A 19 0.52 -9.31 1.07
N THR A 20 1.48 -9.27 0.15
CA THR A 20 1.23 -9.04 -1.28
C THR A 20 0.42 -10.18 -1.90
N GLU A 21 0.74 -11.44 -1.59
CA GLU A 21 -0.04 -12.63 -2.01
C GLU A 21 -1.49 -12.59 -1.51
N ARG A 22 -1.72 -11.98 -0.35
CA ARG A 22 -3.07 -11.76 0.22
C ARG A 22 -3.75 -10.51 -0.32
N HIS A 23 -3.23 -9.92 -1.40
CA HIS A 23 -3.78 -8.70 -2.02
C HIS A 23 -3.76 -7.48 -1.08
N MET A 24 -2.83 -7.46 -0.13
CA MET A 24 -2.62 -6.34 0.81
C MET A 24 -1.16 -5.85 0.77
N PRO A 25 -0.64 -5.42 -0.40
CA PRO A 25 0.72 -4.95 -0.49
C PRO A 25 0.93 -3.73 0.44
N PRO A 26 1.98 -3.72 1.27
CA PRO A 26 2.20 -2.62 2.19
C PRO A 26 2.60 -1.34 1.47
N THR A 27 2.27 -0.18 2.04
CA THR A 27 2.77 1.10 1.56
C THR A 27 4.22 1.33 1.99
N ARG A 28 4.88 2.34 1.43
CA ARG A 28 6.23 2.77 1.86
C ARG A 28 6.27 3.13 3.35
N GLU A 29 5.23 3.82 3.83
CA GLU A 29 5.09 4.18 5.25
C GLU A 29 4.93 2.95 6.14
N MET A 30 4.13 1.96 5.71
CA MET A 30 4.01 0.69 6.45
C MET A 30 5.36 -0.03 6.55
N ILE A 31 6.14 -0.07 5.47
CA ILE A 31 7.49 -0.67 5.49
C ILE A 31 8.42 0.08 6.46
N GLN A 32 8.35 1.41 6.48
CA GLN A 32 9.10 2.23 7.44
C GLN A 32 8.73 1.89 8.88
N ASN A 33 7.43 1.75 9.16
CA ASN A 33 6.91 1.41 10.49
C ASN A 33 7.32 0.00 10.92
N PHE A 34 7.28 -0.97 10.02
CA PHE A 34 7.75 -2.33 10.28
C PHE A 34 9.25 -2.33 10.60
N ALA A 35 10.06 -1.70 9.74
CA ALA A 35 11.50 -1.60 9.95
C ALA A 35 11.84 -0.88 11.26
N SER A 36 11.14 0.20 11.60
CA SER A 36 11.35 0.95 12.85
C SER A 36 11.00 0.11 14.08
N THR A 37 9.94 -0.71 13.99
CA THR A 37 9.51 -1.61 15.07
C THR A 37 10.51 -2.74 15.32
N ILE A 38 11.13 -3.27 14.26
CA ILE A 38 12.16 -4.31 14.35
C ILE A 38 13.48 -3.71 14.88
N ALA A 39 13.87 -2.53 14.37
CA ALA A 39 15.08 -1.83 14.78
C ALA A 39 15.00 -1.19 16.17
N LYS A 40 13.80 -1.04 16.74
CA LYS A 40 13.52 -0.31 18.01
C LYS A 40 13.93 1.17 17.97
N GLU A 41 14.01 1.74 16.78
CA GLU A 41 14.35 3.13 16.54
C GLU A 41 13.75 3.61 15.21
N PRO A 42 13.53 4.92 15.02
CA PRO A 42 12.99 5.44 13.77
C PRO A 42 13.94 5.19 12.59
N VAL A 43 13.38 4.69 11.51
CA VAL A 43 14.07 4.47 10.24
C VAL A 43 13.73 5.59 9.27
N SER A 44 14.70 6.07 8.49
CA SER A 44 14.49 7.17 7.54
C SER A 44 13.80 6.71 6.25
N GLU A 45 13.13 7.63 5.55
CA GLU A 45 12.58 7.34 4.23
C GLU A 45 13.67 6.94 3.21
N SER A 46 14.87 7.51 3.33
CA SER A 46 16.03 7.13 2.51
C SER A 46 16.50 5.68 2.76
N TRP A 47 16.25 5.12 3.94
CA TRP A 47 16.47 3.70 4.19
C TRP A 47 15.42 2.86 3.45
N VAL A 48 14.15 3.26 3.49
CA VAL A 48 13.04 2.56 2.79
C VAL A 48 13.32 2.48 1.30
N THR A 49 13.74 3.59 0.67
CA THR A 49 14.14 3.60 -0.75
C THR A 49 15.28 2.61 -1.04
N ARG A 50 16.31 2.56 -0.18
CA ARG A 50 17.43 1.61 -0.35
C ARG A 50 17.00 0.16 -0.15
N PHE A 51 16.16 -0.11 0.84
CA PHE A 51 15.62 -1.44 1.11
C PHE A 51 14.82 -1.97 -0.07
N ILE A 52 13.90 -1.14 -0.61
CA ILE A 52 13.11 -1.46 -1.81
C ILE A 52 14.01 -1.75 -3.01
N ASN A 53 15.01 -0.89 -3.25
CA ASN A 53 15.92 -1.04 -4.38
C ASN A 53 16.77 -2.32 -4.26
N ARG A 54 17.27 -2.63 -3.06
CA ARG A 54 18.11 -3.81 -2.82
C ARG A 54 17.36 -5.11 -3.03
N HIS A 55 16.14 -5.19 -2.52
CA HIS A 55 15.32 -6.41 -2.55
C HIS A 55 14.38 -6.45 -3.77
N SER A 56 14.54 -5.49 -4.69
CA SER A 56 13.69 -5.29 -5.86
C SER A 56 12.21 -5.47 -5.53
N ILE A 57 11.79 -4.91 -4.39
CA ILE A 57 10.41 -5.02 -3.95
C ILE A 57 9.61 -4.14 -4.91
N HIS A 58 9.01 -4.77 -5.91
CA HIS A 58 8.04 -4.12 -6.78
C HIS A 58 6.80 -3.85 -5.94
N LEU A 59 6.86 -2.83 -5.07
CA LEU A 59 5.68 -2.28 -4.41
C LEU A 59 4.86 -1.71 -5.53
N ILE A 60 3.82 -2.47 -5.86
CA ILE A 60 3.04 -2.31 -7.06
C ILE A 60 2.30 -0.98 -6.93
N SER A 61 2.92 0.08 -7.45
CA SER A 61 2.29 1.38 -7.67
C SER A 61 1.00 1.24 -8.48
N GLN A 62 0.86 0.17 -9.27
CA GLN A 62 -0.34 -0.17 -10.03
C GLN A 62 -1.55 -0.56 -9.16
N TRP A 63 -1.39 -1.11 -7.95
CA TRP A 63 -2.53 -1.50 -7.10
C TRP A 63 -3.19 -0.28 -6.45
N ALA A 64 -2.40 0.72 -6.04
CA ALA A 64 -2.95 1.98 -5.54
C ALA A 64 -3.79 2.67 -6.62
N VAL A 65 -3.28 2.71 -7.86
CA VAL A 65 -4.01 3.25 -9.01
C VAL A 65 -5.25 2.41 -9.32
N GLY A 66 -5.18 1.08 -9.29
CA GLY A 66 -6.32 0.19 -9.53
C GLY A 66 -7.41 0.31 -8.47
N MET A 67 -7.05 0.32 -7.18
CA MET A 67 -8.01 0.52 -6.08
C MET A 67 -8.63 1.92 -6.11
N ASP A 68 -7.85 2.96 -6.39
CA ASP A 68 -8.37 4.32 -6.48
C ASP A 68 -9.26 4.51 -7.72
N SER A 69 -8.90 3.91 -8.85
CA SER A 69 -9.74 3.84 -10.06
C SER A 69 -11.06 3.12 -9.79
N ASN A 70 -11.01 1.97 -9.10
CA ASN A 70 -12.21 1.22 -8.70
C ASN A 70 -13.09 2.04 -7.74
N ARG A 71 -12.49 2.73 -6.76
CA ARG A 71 -13.20 3.64 -5.85
C ARG A 71 -13.86 4.79 -6.62
N HIS A 72 -13.15 5.39 -7.56
CA HIS A 72 -13.68 6.48 -8.38
C HIS A 72 -14.87 6.02 -9.25
N LYS A 73 -14.79 4.82 -9.84
CA LYS A 73 -15.89 4.21 -10.61
C LYS A 73 -17.10 3.83 -9.75
N ALA A 74 -16.87 3.44 -8.49
CA ALA A 74 -17.94 3.21 -7.52
C ALA A 74 -18.64 4.54 -7.16
N ASN A 75 -17.86 5.60 -6.90
CA ASN A 75 -18.33 6.95 -6.60
C ASN A 75 -18.65 7.77 -7.86
N SER A 76 -19.33 7.18 -8.83
CA SER A 76 -19.72 7.90 -10.05
C SER A 76 -20.86 8.87 -9.77
N VAL A 77 -20.60 10.17 -10.01
CA VAL A 77 -21.59 11.25 -9.91
C VAL A 77 -22.83 10.95 -10.76
N ASP A 78 -22.66 10.34 -11.93
CA ASP A 78 -23.77 9.99 -12.81
C ASP A 78 -24.73 8.97 -12.18
N LYS A 79 -24.20 8.00 -11.41
CA LYS A 79 -25.03 7.04 -10.68
C LYS A 79 -25.85 7.72 -9.59
N TYR A 80 -25.23 8.64 -8.84
CA TYR A 80 -25.95 9.43 -7.84
C TYR A 80 -27.02 10.31 -8.48
N ARG A 81 -26.70 10.98 -9.59
CA ARG A 81 -27.65 11.81 -10.33
C ARG A 81 -28.84 11.00 -10.85
N LEU A 82 -28.59 9.82 -11.42
CA LEU A 82 -29.65 8.93 -11.89
C LEU A 82 -30.55 8.47 -10.73
N PHE A 83 -29.96 8.08 -9.60
CA PHE A 83 -30.71 7.69 -8.40
C PHE A 83 -31.64 8.81 -7.92
N PHE A 84 -31.13 10.02 -7.76
CA PHE A 84 -31.94 11.15 -7.30
C PHE A 84 -33.00 11.58 -8.31
N ASN A 85 -32.70 11.55 -9.62
CA ASN A 85 -33.69 11.82 -10.66
C ASN A 85 -34.85 10.82 -10.63
N LEU A 86 -34.55 9.51 -10.48
CA LEU A 86 -35.57 8.47 -10.34
C LEU A 86 -36.42 8.69 -9.09
N LEU A 87 -35.81 9.05 -7.97
CA LEU A 87 -36.50 9.33 -6.71
C LEU A 87 -37.46 10.52 -6.86
N HIS A 88 -37.01 11.57 -7.54
CA HIS A 88 -37.80 12.77 -7.78
C HIS A 88 -38.94 12.56 -8.79
N SER A 89 -38.81 11.59 -9.71
CA SER A 89 -39.87 11.25 -10.66
C SER A 89 -40.98 10.37 -10.07
N LYS A 90 -40.74 9.76 -8.90
CA LYS A 90 -41.69 8.90 -8.20
C LYS A 90 -42.48 9.60 -7.10
N MET A 91 -42.04 10.80 -6.70
CA MET A 91 -42.80 11.70 -5.82
C MET A 91 -43.69 12.59 -6.68
#